data_AF-A0A644ZEL1-F1
#
_entry.id   AF-A0A644ZEL1-F1
#
_cell.length_a   1.000
_cell.length_b   1.000
_cell.length_c   1.000
_cell.angle_alpha   90.00
_cell.angle_beta   90.00
_cell.angle_gamma   90.00
#
_symmetry.space_group_name_H-M   'P 1'
#
loop_
_entity.id
_entity.type
_entity.pdbx_description
1 polymer ?
#
loop_
_entity_poly.entity_id
_entity_poly.type
_entity_poly.pdbx_seq_one_letter_code
_entity_poly.pdbx_strand_id
1 'polypeptide(L)'
;MLGNEKQAVTYFTQAASGSEEPANMMYYNDQPADMIYFQALARRALGDEQGAQQRLQCLVDYAQKHQDDHITIDYFAVSLPDLQIFEDDLDRSNQANCFYLLGLGWFGLGKQEEGRRALQKALDLVPCHQGAGNRLGMLE
;
A
#
# COMPACT_ATOMS: atom_id res chain seq x y z
N MET A 1 18.30 14.92 12.89
CA MET A 1 17.74 15.61 11.70
C MET A 1 18.90 15.98 10.79
N LEU A 2 19.05 15.33 9.64
CA LEU A 2 20.10 15.67 8.67
C LEU A 2 19.62 16.88 7.86
N GLY A 3 20.00 18.08 8.33
CA GLY A 3 19.57 19.39 7.83
C GLY A 3 20.10 19.74 6.44
N ASN A 4 19.76 18.94 5.42
CA ASN A 4 20.11 19.18 4.03
C ASN A 4 18.86 19.29 3.17
N GLU A 5 18.09 20.36 3.42
CA GLU A 5 16.77 20.63 2.81
C GLU A 5 16.79 20.54 1.28
N LYS A 6 17.87 21.00 0.63
CA LYS A 6 18.01 20.93 -0.83
C LYS A 6 18.11 19.50 -1.36
N GLN A 7 18.83 18.61 -0.67
CA GLN A 7 18.93 17.21 -1.06
C GLN A 7 17.61 16.46 -0.77
N ALA A 8 16.96 16.79 0.36
CA ALA A 8 15.65 16.24 0.69
C ALA A 8 14.62 16.54 -0.41
N VAL A 9 14.57 17.78 -0.91
CA VAL A 9 13.71 18.17 -2.02
C VAL A 9 14.01 17.36 -3.29
N THR A 10 15.28 17.14 -3.64
CA THR A 10 15.64 16.32 -4.81
C THR A 10 15.17 14.87 -4.68
N TYR A 11 15.39 14.24 -3.52
CA TYR A 11 14.96 12.85 -3.29
C TYR A 11 13.43 12.73 -3.20
N PHE A 12 12.74 13.70 -2.60
CA PHE A 12 11.28 13.72 -2.60
C PHE A 12 10.69 13.94 -3.99
N THR A 13 11.34 14.74 -4.84
CA THR A 13 10.90 14.94 -6.23
C THR A 13 11.04 13.65 -7.03
N GLN A 14 12.16 12.92 -6.84
CA GLN A 14 12.34 11.61 -7.45
C GLN A 14 11.30 10.61 -6.95
N ALA A 15 11.04 10.55 -5.64
CA ALA A 15 10.02 9.70 -5.07
C ALA A 15 8.61 10.04 -5.60
N ALA A 16 8.27 11.33 -5.73
CA ALA A 16 6.96 11.79 -6.23
C ALA A 16 6.75 11.54 -7.75
N SER A 17 7.81 11.23 -8.49
CA SER A 17 7.80 10.95 -9.93
C SER A 17 7.60 9.49 -10.32
N GLY A 18 7.37 8.60 -9.34
CA GLY A 18 7.03 7.20 -9.62
C GLY A 18 5.70 7.05 -10.37
N SER A 19 5.41 5.82 -10.84
CA SER A 19 4.22 5.50 -11.62
C SER A 19 2.94 6.01 -10.95
N GLU A 20 2.03 6.58 -11.75
CA GLU A 20 0.79 7.19 -11.25
C GLU A 20 -0.28 6.15 -10.90
N GLU A 21 -0.20 4.97 -11.54
CA GLU A 21 -1.13 3.87 -11.34
C GLU A 21 -0.49 2.77 -10.47
N PRO A 22 -1.20 2.29 -9.44
CA PRO A 22 -0.81 1.09 -8.71
C PRO A 22 -0.83 -0.11 -9.65
N ALA A 23 0.30 -0.79 -9.77
CA ALA A 23 0.39 -2.03 -10.53
C ALA A 23 -0.26 -3.17 -9.72
N ASN A 24 -1.05 -4.01 -10.40
CA ASN A 24 -1.47 -5.29 -9.83
C ASN A 24 -0.22 -6.12 -9.53
N MET A 25 -0.05 -6.56 -8.28
CA MET A 25 1.06 -7.40 -7.84
C MET A 25 0.95 -8.84 -8.40
N MET A 26 0.96 -9.00 -9.73
CA MET A 26 0.97 -10.31 -10.36
C MET A 26 2.40 -10.77 -10.67
N TYR A 27 3.37 -9.84 -10.73
CA TYR A 27 4.76 -10.11 -11.02
C TYR A 27 5.72 -9.48 -10.00
N TYR A 28 6.87 -10.12 -9.80
CA TYR A 28 7.97 -9.70 -8.91
C TYR A 28 8.48 -8.25 -9.15
N ASN A 29 8.18 -7.66 -10.31
CA ASN A 29 8.63 -6.32 -10.72
C ASN A 29 7.55 -5.25 -10.60
N ASP A 30 6.33 -5.60 -10.19
CA ASP A 30 5.24 -4.64 -10.05
C ASP A 30 5.52 -3.76 -8.82
N GLN A 31 5.50 -2.44 -9.03
CA GLN A 31 5.72 -1.50 -7.93
C GLN A 31 4.66 -1.74 -6.86
N PRO A 32 5.07 -2.03 -5.62
CA PRO A 32 4.11 -2.35 -4.60
C PRO A 32 3.24 -1.11 -4.36
N ALA A 33 1.92 -1.29 -4.24
CA ALA A 33 0.97 -0.19 -4.18
C ALA A 33 1.21 0.76 -2.99
N ASP A 34 1.91 0.29 -1.96
CA ASP A 34 2.42 1.09 -0.85
C ASP A 34 3.46 2.13 -1.27
N MET A 35 4.11 2.01 -2.44
CA MET A 35 4.96 3.07 -3.00
C MET A 35 4.16 4.37 -3.20
N ILE A 36 2.89 4.29 -3.61
CA ILE A 36 2.02 5.46 -3.81
C ILE A 36 1.80 6.21 -2.49
N TYR A 37 1.75 5.50 -1.36
CA TYR A 37 1.69 6.12 -0.06
C TYR A 37 2.94 6.98 0.22
N PHE A 38 4.13 6.46 -0.11
CA PHE A 38 5.38 7.23 0.02
C PHE A 38 5.48 8.38 -1.00
N GLN A 39 4.94 8.24 -2.22
CA GLN A 39 4.83 9.34 -3.17
C GLN A 39 3.98 10.48 -2.59
N ALA A 40 2.86 10.16 -1.94
CA ALA A 40 2.01 11.15 -1.31
C ALA A 40 2.73 11.88 -0.17
N LEU A 41 3.46 11.15 0.68
CA LEU A 41 4.30 11.74 1.74
C LEU A 41 5.38 12.66 1.17
N ALA A 42 6.03 12.26 0.08
CA ALA A 42 7.03 13.07 -0.60
C ALA A 42 6.43 14.37 -1.16
N ARG A 43 5.25 14.31 -1.78
CA ARG A 43 4.52 15.49 -2.27
C ARG A 43 4.14 16.46 -1.14
N ARG A 44 3.68 15.94 0.00
CA ARG A 44 3.46 16.76 1.20
C ARG A 44 4.72 17.45 1.67
N ALA A 45 5.85 16.73 1.70
CA ALA A 45 7.14 17.31 2.08
C ALA A 45 7.60 18.43 1.12
N LEU A 46 7.14 18.40 -0.14
CA LEU A 46 7.37 19.44 -1.15
C LEU A 46 6.34 20.58 -1.08
N GLY A 47 5.34 20.51 -0.21
CA GLY A 47 4.24 21.48 -0.11
C GLY A 47 3.10 21.28 -1.11
N ASP A 48 3.13 20.22 -1.91
CA ASP A 48 2.06 19.83 -2.84
C ASP A 48 1.01 18.98 -2.12
N GLU A 49 0.19 19.63 -1.28
CA GLU A 49 -0.86 18.94 -0.53
C GLU A 49 -1.96 18.40 -1.47
N GLN A 50 -2.26 19.10 -2.56
CA GLN A 50 -3.28 18.67 -3.52
C GLN A 50 -2.85 17.39 -4.25
N GLY A 51 -1.61 17.32 -4.74
CA GLY A 51 -1.09 16.12 -5.38
C GLY A 51 -0.93 14.95 -4.40
N ALA A 52 -0.59 15.23 -3.13
CA ALA A 52 -0.57 14.19 -2.10
C ALA A 52 -1.96 13.58 -1.87
N GLN A 53 -3.01 14.41 -1.76
CA GLN A 53 -4.38 13.93 -1.60
C GLN A 53 -4.85 13.12 -2.80
N GLN A 54 -4.51 13.57 -4.02
CA GLN A 54 -4.83 12.81 -5.24
C GLN A 54 -4.20 11.41 -5.21
N ARG A 55 -2.90 11.30 -4.87
CA ARG A 55 -2.23 10.01 -4.78
C ARG A 55 -2.82 9.10 -3.71
N LEU A 56 -3.18 9.64 -2.55
CA LEU A 56 -3.85 8.88 -1.50
C LEU A 56 -5.25 8.44 -1.91
N GLN A 57 -5.98 9.26 -2.67
CA GLN A 57 -7.29 8.88 -3.19
C GLN A 57 -7.16 7.77 -4.24
N CYS A 58 -6.19 7.87 -5.17
CA CYS A 58 -5.89 6.79 -6.12
C CYS A 58 -5.57 5.46 -5.41
N LEU A 59 -4.82 5.52 -4.30
CA LEU A 59 -4.52 4.35 -3.47
C LEU A 59 -5.79 3.72 -2.87
N VAL A 60 -6.69 4.54 -2.34
CA VAL A 60 -7.98 4.09 -1.80
C VAL A 60 -8.84 3.48 -2.90
N ASP A 61 -8.97 4.14 -4.05
CA ASP A 61 -9.79 3.69 -5.16
C ASP A 61 -9.29 2.35 -5.72
N TYR A 62 -7.97 2.20 -5.84
CA TYR A 62 -7.34 0.94 -6.21
C TYR A 62 -7.67 -0.17 -5.22
N ALA A 63 -7.46 0.09 -3.93
CA ALA A 63 -7.72 -0.91 -2.90
C ALA A 63 -9.19 -1.36 -2.87
N GLN A 64 -10.15 -0.46 -3.11
CA GLN A 64 -11.57 -0.80 -3.22
C GLN A 64 -11.87 -1.62 -4.47
N LYS A 65 -11.27 -1.26 -5.61
CA LYS A 65 -11.52 -1.92 -6.89
C LYS A 65 -11.00 -3.37 -6.91
N HIS A 66 -9.86 -3.61 -6.28
CA HIS A 66 -9.16 -4.89 -6.34
C HIS A 66 -9.41 -5.78 -5.09
N GLN A 67 -10.24 -5.34 -4.15
CA GLN A 67 -10.52 -6.07 -2.92
C GLN A 67 -11.15 -7.46 -3.18
N ASP A 68 -12.03 -7.54 -4.18
CA ASP A 68 -12.76 -8.76 -4.52
C ASP A 68 -12.16 -9.48 -5.75
N ASP A 69 -10.95 -9.11 -6.15
CA ASP A 69 -10.25 -9.79 -7.22
C ASP A 69 -9.89 -11.22 -6.80
N HIS A 70 -10.20 -12.17 -7.68
CA HIS A 70 -9.80 -13.57 -7.52
C HIS A 70 -8.36 -13.73 -8.02
N ILE A 71 -7.44 -14.06 -7.12
CA ILE A 71 -6.01 -14.15 -7.38
C ILE A 71 -5.64 -15.61 -7.63
N THR A 72 -5.35 -15.92 -8.88
CA THR A 72 -4.76 -17.19 -9.29
C THR A 72 -3.30 -16.97 -9.68
N ILE A 73 -2.43 -17.86 -9.19
CA ILE A 73 -1.03 -17.90 -9.62
C ILE A 73 -0.92 -18.99 -10.68
N ASP A 74 -0.49 -18.61 -11.89
CA ASP A 74 -0.14 -19.60 -12.91
C ASP A 74 1.05 -20.42 -12.40
N TYR A 75 0.83 -21.72 -12.21
CA TYR A 75 1.76 -22.72 -11.66
C TYR A 75 3.09 -22.82 -12.45
N PHE A 76 3.20 -22.14 -13.60
CA PHE A 76 4.43 -22.01 -14.41
C PHE A 76 5.29 -20.77 -14.08
N ALA A 77 4.94 -19.97 -13.07
CA ALA A 77 5.87 -18.99 -12.50
C ALA A 77 7.01 -19.74 -11.78
N VAL A 78 8.10 -20.00 -12.50
CA VAL A 78 9.18 -20.98 -12.24
C VAL A 78 10.06 -20.68 -10.99
N SER A 79 9.52 -20.06 -9.94
CA SER A 79 10.31 -19.65 -8.76
C SER A 79 9.62 -19.85 -7.40
N LEU A 80 8.52 -20.59 -7.31
CA LEU A 80 7.97 -21.06 -6.02
C LEU A 80 7.99 -22.60 -5.98
N PRO A 81 9.12 -23.25 -5.63
CA PRO A 81 9.23 -24.71 -5.72
C PRO A 81 8.42 -25.48 -4.68
N ASP A 82 7.89 -24.85 -3.63
CA ASP A 82 7.31 -25.58 -2.49
C ASP A 82 6.30 -24.71 -1.73
N LEU A 83 5.23 -24.24 -2.37
CA LEU A 83 4.12 -23.67 -1.62
C LEU A 83 2.83 -24.27 -2.14
N GLN A 84 2.25 -25.16 -1.34
CA GLN A 84 0.86 -25.58 -1.44
C GLN A 84 -0.01 -24.38 -1.04
N ILE A 85 0.03 -23.31 -1.84
CA ILE A 85 -0.82 -22.13 -1.65
C ILE A 85 -2.17 -22.50 -2.23
N PHE A 86 -3.18 -22.59 -1.37
CA PHE A 86 -4.54 -22.74 -1.84
C PHE A 86 -5.00 -21.39 -2.42
N GLU A 87 -5.77 -21.42 -3.51
CA GLU A 87 -6.33 -20.22 -4.15
C GLU A 87 -7.12 -19.37 -3.13
N ASP A 88 -7.84 -20.02 -2.21
CA ASP A 88 -8.55 -19.35 -1.10
C ASP A 88 -7.63 -18.55 -0.17
N ASP A 89 -6.39 -18.98 0.04
CA ASP A 89 -5.40 -18.25 0.85
C ASP A 89 -4.85 -17.02 0.09
N LEU A 90 -4.83 -17.06 -1.25
CA LEU A 90 -4.40 -15.94 -2.09
C LEU A 90 -5.44 -14.82 -2.10
N ASP A 91 -6.73 -15.16 -2.28
CA ASP A 91 -7.83 -14.20 -2.22
C ASP A 91 -7.90 -13.52 -0.86
N ARG A 92 -7.78 -14.31 0.22
CA ARG A 92 -7.77 -13.80 1.58
C ARG A 92 -6.58 -12.89 1.85
N SER A 93 -5.41 -13.24 1.32
CA SER A 93 -4.20 -12.41 1.43
C SER A 93 -4.33 -11.11 0.63
N ASN A 94 -4.93 -11.16 -0.56
CA ASN A 94 -5.22 -9.99 -1.37
C ASN A 94 -6.21 -9.05 -0.65
N GLN A 95 -7.31 -9.58 -0.11
CA GLN A 95 -8.25 -8.81 0.69
C GLN A 95 -7.56 -8.13 1.88
N ALA A 96 -6.70 -8.84 2.60
CA ALA A 96 -5.95 -8.26 3.71
C ALA A 96 -5.02 -7.13 3.25
N ASN A 97 -4.31 -7.32 2.13
CA ASN A 97 -3.47 -6.28 1.51
C ASN A 97 -4.30 -5.06 1.09
N CYS A 98 -5.46 -5.25 0.46
CA CYS A 98 -6.36 -4.14 0.10
C CYS A 98 -6.83 -3.37 1.34
N PHE A 99 -7.21 -4.05 2.42
CA PHE A 99 -7.55 -3.37 3.68
C PHE A 99 -6.37 -2.61 4.29
N TYR A 100 -5.15 -3.13 4.16
CA TYR A 100 -3.93 -2.42 4.56
C TYR A 100 -3.72 -1.13 3.74
N LEU A 101 -3.87 -1.19 2.40
CA LEU A 101 -3.76 -0.02 1.53
C LEU A 101 -4.86 1.03 1.81
N LEU A 102 -6.10 0.59 2.09
CA LEU A 102 -7.18 1.47 2.56
C LEU A 102 -6.80 2.18 3.86
N GLY A 103 -6.24 1.43 4.81
CA GLY A 103 -5.72 1.97 6.06
C GLY A 103 -4.72 3.09 5.81
N LEU A 104 -3.68 2.82 5.01
CA LEU A 104 -2.65 3.80 4.65
C LEU A 104 -3.25 5.05 3.97
N GLY A 105 -4.14 4.86 3.00
CA GLY A 105 -4.81 5.94 2.28
C GLY A 105 -5.63 6.84 3.21
N TRP A 106 -6.47 6.25 4.04
CA TRP A 106 -7.30 6.98 5.00
C TRP A 106 -6.47 7.69 6.09
N PHE A 107 -5.42 7.05 6.61
CA PHE A 107 -4.47 7.74 7.50
C PHE A 107 -3.81 8.93 6.82
N GLY A 108 -3.39 8.77 5.56
CA GLY A 108 -2.86 9.86 4.77
C GLY A 108 -3.87 11.00 4.61
N LEU A 109 -5.15 10.70 4.38
CA LEU A 109 -6.21 11.70 4.24
C LEU A 109 -6.70 12.30 5.57
N GLY A 110 -6.13 11.91 6.70
CA GLY A 110 -6.53 12.39 8.04
C GLY A 110 -7.75 11.68 8.63
N LYS A 111 -8.26 10.64 7.98
CA LYS A 111 -9.39 9.79 8.42
C LYS A 111 -8.90 8.68 9.36
N GLN A 112 -8.51 9.08 10.57
CA GLN A 112 -7.80 8.21 11.53
C GLN A 112 -8.64 6.99 11.96
N GLU A 113 -9.93 7.18 12.23
CA GLU A 113 -10.81 6.11 12.72
C GLU A 113 -11.13 5.10 11.61
N GLU A 114 -11.40 5.57 10.40
CA GLU A 114 -11.59 4.72 9.22
C GLU A 114 -10.32 3.92 8.91
N GLY A 115 -9.16 4.59 8.95
CA GLY A 115 -7.85 3.96 8.79
C GLY A 115 -7.62 2.84 9.79
N ARG A 116 -7.87 3.10 11.09
CA ARG A 116 -7.70 2.11 12.16
C ARG A 116 -8.60 0.88 11.94
N ARG A 117 -9.87 1.11 11.59
CA ARG A 117 -10.82 0.02 11.29
C ARG A 117 -10.36 -0.81 10.09
N ALA A 118 -9.79 -0.19 9.07
CA ALA A 118 -9.24 -0.91 7.91
C ALA A 118 -8.06 -1.81 8.30
N LEU A 119 -7.11 -1.28 9.08
CA LEU A 119 -5.96 -2.05 9.54
C LEU A 119 -6.36 -3.22 10.44
N GLN A 120 -7.35 -3.02 11.31
CA GLN A 120 -7.87 -4.10 12.14
C GLN A 120 -8.47 -5.22 11.29
N LYS A 121 -9.27 -4.87 10.26
CA LYS A 121 -9.79 -5.86 9.31
C LYS A 121 -8.70 -6.62 8.57
N ALA A 122 -7.62 -5.95 8.19
CA ALA A 122 -6.46 -6.61 7.57
C ALA A 122 -5.85 -7.66 8.50
N LEU A 123 -5.73 -7.36 9.80
CA LEU A 123 -5.21 -8.29 10.81
C LEU A 123 -6.21 -9.41 11.17
N ASP A 124 -7.51 -9.14 11.14
CA ASP A 124 -8.53 -10.17 11.35
C ASP A 124 -8.50 -11.21 10.21
N LEU A 125 -8.24 -10.78 8.98
CA LEU A 125 -8.04 -11.65 7.83
C LEU A 125 -6.68 -12.36 7.89
N VAL A 126 -5.60 -11.63 8.11
CA VAL A 126 -4.23 -12.18 8.17
C VAL A 126 -3.51 -11.63 9.41
N PRO A 127 -3.53 -12.36 10.55
CA PRO A 127 -2.95 -11.88 11.80
C PRO A 127 -1.45 -11.57 11.74
N CYS A 128 -0.73 -12.21 10.82
CA CYS A 128 0.70 -12.00 10.59
C CYS A 128 1.01 -10.92 9.54
N HIS A 129 0.02 -10.11 9.12
CA HIS A 129 0.23 -9.05 8.15
C HIS A 129 1.15 -7.95 8.72
N GLN A 130 2.43 -8.02 8.38
CA GLN A 130 3.49 -7.19 8.97
C GLN A 130 3.23 -5.68 8.81
N GLY A 131 2.79 -5.24 7.61
CA GLY A 131 2.50 -3.83 7.36
C GLY A 131 1.39 -3.26 8.24
N ALA A 132 0.25 -3.95 8.34
CA ALA A 132 -0.88 -3.55 9.16
C ALA A 132 -0.55 -3.56 10.66
N GLY A 133 0.15 -4.59 11.14
CA GLY A 133 0.57 -4.70 12.54
C GLY A 133 1.51 -3.56 12.95
N ASN A 134 2.54 -3.29 12.15
CA ASN A 134 3.47 -2.19 12.39
C ASN A 134 2.74 -0.84 12.38
N ARG A 135 1.84 -0.63 11.41
CA ARG A 135 1.13 0.65 11.30
C ARG A 135 0.17 0.88 12.46
N LEU A 136 -0.53 -0.16 12.94
CA LEU A 136 -1.41 -0.08 14.08
C LEU A 136 -0.62 0.17 15.38
N GLY A 137 0.51 -0.51 15.57
CA GLY A 137 1.40 -0.31 16.73
C GLY A 137 2.07 1.08 16.79
N MET A 138 2.14 1.81 15.67
CA MET A 138 2.59 3.22 15.66
C MET A 138 1.49 4.22 16.07
N LEU A 139 0.23 3.78 16.23
CA LEU A 139 -0.92 4.61 16.60
C LEU A 139 -1.31 4.49 18.08
N GLU A 140 -0.71 3.53 18.80
CA GLU A 140 -0.81 3.35 20.26
C GLU A 140 0.24 4.22 20.98
#